data_AF-A0A0Q9SBN0-F1
#
_entry.id   AF-A0A0Q9SBN0-F1
#
_cell.length_a   1.000
_cell.length_b   1.000
_cell.length_c   1.000
_cell.angle_alpha   90.00
_cell.angle_beta   90.00
_cell.angle_gamma   90.00
#
_symmetry.space_group_name_H-M   'P 1'
#
loop_
_entity.id
_entity.type
_entity.pdbx_description
1 polymer ?
#
loop_
_entity_poly.entity_id
_entity_poly.type
_entity_poly.pdbx_seq_one_letter_code
_entity_poly.pdbx_strand_id
1 'polypeptide(L)' 'MNAHDEVAALDEVQERLSQRFPDLGPDVVEAAVRVAHSQLTGPIRDFVPVLVEHIARDRLGSLVRR' A
#
# COMPACT_ATOMS: atom_id res chain seq x y z
N MET A 1 13.60 -4.79 -10.23
CA MET A 1 12.14 -5.00 -10.31
C MET A 1 11.62 -4.40 -11.60
N ASN A 2 10.79 -5.11 -12.36
CA ASN A 2 10.10 -4.55 -13.53
C ASN A 2 8.69 -4.05 -13.14
N ALA A 3 7.99 -3.36 -14.05
CA ALA A 3 6.67 -2.80 -13.76
C ALA A 3 5.59 -3.87 -13.48
N HIS A 4 5.66 -5.06 -14.09
CA HIS A 4 4.74 -6.15 -13.81
C HIS A 4 4.96 -6.75 -12.42
N ASP A 5 6.23 -6.92 -12.01
CA ASP A 5 6.58 -7.39 -10.67
C ASP A 5 6.10 -6.38 -9.61
N GLU A 6 6.21 -5.07 -9.90
CA GLU A 6 5.75 -4.01 -9.01
C GLU A 6 4.23 -4.06 -8.80
N VAL A 7 3.45 -4.23 -9.87
CA VAL A 7 1.98 -4.37 -9.76
C VAL A 7 1.61 -5.59 -8.92
N ALA A 8 2.19 -6.76 -9.21
CA ALA A 8 1.92 -7.98 -8.44
C ALA A 8 2.27 -7.80 -6.95
N ALA A 9 3.40 -7.17 -6.65
CA ALA A 9 3.80 -6.90 -5.27
C ALA A 9 2.86 -5.90 -4.57
N LEU A 10 2.28 -4.93 -5.30
CA LEU A 10 1.29 -4.00 -4.75
C LEU A 10 -0.05 -4.69 -4.45
N ASP A 11 -0.45 -5.66 -5.28
CA ASP A 11 -1.64 -6.48 -5.01
C ASP A 11 -1.45 -7.29 -3.71
N GLU A 12 -0.29 -7.93 -3.54
CA GLU A 12 0.05 -8.62 -2.28
C GLU A 12 0.07 -7.68 -1.06
N VAL A 13 0.54 -6.45 -1.22
CA VAL A 13 0.49 -5.42 -0.18
C VAL A 13 -0.96 -5.07 0.17
N GLN A 14 -1.83 -4.90 -0.83
CA GLN A 14 -3.25 -4.63 -0.61
C GLN A 14 -3.94 -5.78 0.13
N GLU A 15 -3.65 -7.04 -0.21
CA GLU A 15 -4.17 -8.21 0.50
C GLU A 15 -3.74 -8.23 1.97
N ARG A 16 -2.44 -8.06 2.25
CA ARG A 16 -1.91 -8.01 3.62
C ARG A 16 -2.54 -6.89 4.44
N LEU A 17 -2.68 -5.69 3.87
CA LEU A 17 -3.30 -4.57 4.56
C LEU A 17 -4.80 -4.78 4.79
N SER A 18 -5.50 -5.42 3.85
CA SER A 18 -6.92 -5.78 4.01
C SER A 18 -7.11 -6.78 5.15
N GLN A 19 -6.23 -7.76 5.29
CA GLN A 19 -6.22 -8.69 6.43
C GLN A 19 -5.88 -7.99 7.74
N ARG A 20 -4.99 -6.99 7.71
CA ARG A 20 -4.55 -6.24 8.88
C ARG A 20 -5.60 -5.25 9.41
N PHE A 21 -6.41 -4.68 8.51
CA PHE A 21 -7.43 -3.66 8.82
C PHE A 21 -8.81 -4.09 8.31
N PRO A 22 -9.37 -5.20 8.81
CA PRO A 22 -10.62 -5.78 8.28
C PRO A 22 -11.83 -4.83 8.41
N ASP A 23 -11.80 -3.89 9.37
CA ASP A 23 -12.92 -2.99 9.67
C ASP A 23 -13.00 -1.77 8.73
N LEU A 24 -11.93 -1.44 7.98
CA LEU A 24 -11.88 -0.23 7.15
C LEU A 24 -12.51 -0.42 5.75
N GLY A 25 -12.77 -1.66 5.35
CA GLY A 25 -13.28 -1.98 4.02
C GLY A 25 -12.22 -1.91 2.90
N PRO A 26 -12.41 -2.67 1.80
CA PRO A 26 -11.41 -2.82 0.74
C PRO A 26 -11.09 -1.52 0.00
N ASP A 27 -12.09 -0.68 -0.28
CA ASP A 27 -11.91 0.58 -1.02
C ASP A 27 -11.00 1.58 -0.29
N VAL A 28 -11.05 1.60 1.04
CA VAL A 28 -10.20 2.46 1.88
C VAL A 28 -8.76 1.98 1.85
N VAL A 29 -8.55 0.67 1.89
CA VAL A 29 -7.21 0.06 1.79
C VAL A 29 -6.62 0.31 0.40
N GLU A 30 -7.39 0.07 -0.66
CA GLU A 30 -6.98 0.36 -2.05
C GLU A 30 -6.59 1.84 -2.21
N ALA A 31 -7.41 2.76 -1.71
CA ALA A 31 -7.12 4.18 -1.75
C ALA A 31 -5.83 4.53 -1.00
N ALA A 32 -5.58 3.93 0.16
CA ALA A 32 -4.35 4.17 0.93
C ALA A 32 -3.10 3.69 0.18
N VAL A 33 -3.17 2.49 -0.43
CA VAL A 33 -2.09 1.91 -1.25
C VAL A 33 -1.81 2.79 -2.47
N ARG A 34 -2.85 3.17 -3.22
CA ARG A 34 -2.72 4.05 -4.40
C ARG A 34 -2.10 5.40 -4.06
N VAL A 35 -2.52 6.03 -2.96
CA VAL A 35 -1.98 7.33 -2.53
C VAL A 35 -0.54 7.20 -2.02
N ALA A 36 -0.16 6.07 -1.42
CA ALA A 36 1.22 5.82 -1.02
C ALA A 36 2.12 5.59 -2.24
N HIS A 37 1.66 4.82 -3.23
CA HIS A 37 2.38 4.56 -4.47
C HIS A 37 2.64 5.82 -5.28
N SER A 38 1.64 6.70 -5.42
CA SER A 38 1.77 7.94 -6.21
C SER A 38 2.78 8.95 -5.65
N GLN A 39 3.17 8.81 -4.38
CA GLN A 39 4.18 9.66 -3.73
C GLN A 39 5.61 9.22 -4.03
N LEU A 40 5.78 7.98 -4.47
CA LEU A 40 7.08 7.41 -4.80
C LEU A 40 7.28 7.60 -6.30
N THR A 41 8.27 8.41 -6.66
CA THR A 41 8.67 8.66 -8.05
C THR A 41 10.17 8.38 -8.20
N GLY A 42 10.62 8.15 -9.43
CA GLY A 42 12.03 7.98 -9.76
C GLY A 42 12.38 6.62 -10.37
N PRO A 43 13.63 6.48 -10.84
CA PRO A 43 14.05 5.35 -11.67
C PRO A 43 14.33 4.07 -10.88
N ILE A 44 14.60 4.16 -9.57
CA ILE A 44 14.86 3.00 -8.71
C ILE A 44 13.55 2.60 -8.04
N ARG A 45 13.08 1.38 -8.32
CA ARG A 45 11.74 0.92 -7.94
C ARG A 45 11.72 -0.31 -7.02
N ASP A 46 12.88 -0.92 -6.75
CA ASP A 46 13.00 -2.19 -6.03
C ASP A 46 12.41 -2.19 -4.60
N PHE A 47 12.33 -1.02 -3.97
CA PHE A 47 11.81 -0.86 -2.60
C PHE A 47 10.40 -0.26 -2.55
N VAL A 48 9.79 0.03 -3.70
CA VAL A 48 8.47 0.68 -3.77
C VAL A 48 7.41 -0.10 -3.01
N PRO A 49 7.23 -1.43 -3.17
CA PRO A 49 6.19 -2.16 -2.44
C PRO A 49 6.32 -2.04 -0.92
N VAL A 50 7.54 -2.15 -0.39
CA VAL A 50 7.82 -2.06 1.06
C VAL A 50 7.50 -0.66 1.59
N LEU A 51 7.90 0.38 0.86
CA LEU A 51 7.61 1.76 1.24
C LEU A 51 6.11 2.08 1.15
N VAL A 52 5.43 1.57 0.12
CA VAL A 52 3.97 1.69 -0.02
C VAL A 52 3.27 1.05 1.16
N GLU A 53 3.62 -0.19 1.51
CA GLU A 53 3.03 -0.89 2.65
C GLU A 53 3.23 -0.12 3.95
N HIS A 54 4.44 0.39 4.20
CA HIS A 54 4.75 1.18 5.38
C HIS A 54 3.87 2.45 5.47
N ILE A 55 3.83 3.25 4.40
CA ILE A 55 3.08 4.51 4.36
C ILE A 55 1.57 4.24 4.47
N ALA A 56 1.04 3.26 3.73
CA ALA A 56 -0.37 2.90 3.75
C ALA A 56 -0.80 2.38 5.14
N ARG A 57 0.00 1.51 5.77
CA ARG A 57 -0.25 1.02 7.13
C ARG A 57 -0.33 2.15 8.14
N ASP A 58 0.58 3.11 8.08
CA ASP A 58 0.61 4.22 9.02
C ASP A 58 -0.62 5.13 8.85
N ARG A 59 -1.08 5.36 7.61
CA ARG A 59 -2.35 6.05 7.30
C ARG A 59 -3.57 5.30 7.83
N LEU A 60 -3.71 4.02 7.50
CA LEU A 60 -4.84 3.20 7.94
C LEU A 60 -4.90 3.11 9.47
N GLY A 61 -3.74 2.95 10.13
CA GLY A 61 -3.65 2.96 11.58
C GLY A 61 -4.08 4.29 12.22
N SER A 62 -3.96 5.41 11.51
CA SER A 62 -4.49 6.70 11.99
C SER A 62 -6.01 6.80 11.92
N LEU A 63 -6.66 6.02 11.05
CA LEU A 63 -8.12 5.97 10.92
C LEU A 63 -8.76 5.14 12.04
N VAL A 64 -8.13 4.02 12.44
CA VAL A 64 -8.64 3.13 13.49
C VAL A 64 -8.45 3.68 14.90
N ARG A 65 -7.45 4.55 15.12
CA ARG A 65 -7.17 5.15 16.44
C ARG A 65 -8.04 6.37 16.76
N ARG A 66 -8.91 6.80 15.85
CA ARG A 66 -9.89 7.88 16.08
C ARG A 66 -11.17 7.31 16.63
#